data_AF-A0AA38G887-F1
#
_entry.id   AF-A0AA38G887-F1
#
_cell.length_a   1.000
_cell.length_b   1.000
_cell.length_c   1.000
_cell.angle_alpha   90.00
_cell.angle_beta   90.00
_cell.angle_gamma   90.00
#
_symmetry.space_group_name_H-M   'P 1'
#
loop_
_entity.id
_entity.type
_entity.pdbx_description
1 polymer ?
#
loop_
_entity_poly.entity_id
_entity_poly.type
_entity_poly.pdbx_seq_one_letter_code
_entity_poly.pdbx_strand_id
1 'polypeptide(L)'
;SQLHTLKFKQNDKIEAFLRRVAELRASRLSLGEEVKDESLVPIVLRALPSSYCIFFATLNLSDTTISFDKLVNLLQKEEAMHNKDDEEEQALSSHQKWKGK
;
A
#
# COMPACT_ATOMS: atom_id res chain seq x y z
N SER A 1 -14.75 10.54 -11.77
CA SER A 1 -13.47 10.07 -12.35
C SER A 1 -13.08 8.72 -11.77
N GLN A 2 -12.79 7.71 -12.60
CA GLN A 2 -12.48 6.33 -12.16
C GLN A 2 -11.28 6.21 -11.19
N LEU A 3 -10.40 7.22 -11.17
CA LEU A 3 -9.29 7.29 -10.23
C LEU A 3 -9.75 7.39 -8.76
N HIS A 4 -10.89 8.05 -8.49
CA HIS A 4 -11.41 8.26 -7.13
C HIS A 4 -12.21 7.06 -6.59
N THR A 5 -12.50 6.08 -7.45
CA THR A 5 -13.23 4.85 -7.09
C THR A 5 -12.29 3.67 -6.82
N LEU A 6 -10.99 3.84 -7.01
CA LEU A 6 -9.99 2.86 -6.63
C LEU A 6 -10.04 2.65 -5.12
N LYS A 7 -10.25 1.40 -4.71
CA LYS A 7 -10.21 0.98 -3.31
C LYS A 7 -9.21 -0.15 -3.17
N PHE A 8 -8.33 -0.04 -2.19
CA PHE A 8 -7.50 -1.15 -1.78
C PHE A 8 -8.38 -2.13 -1.00
N LYS A 9 -8.56 -3.34 -1.52
CA LYS A 9 -9.27 -4.40 -0.82
C LYS A 9 -8.29 -5.08 0.13
N GLN A 10 -8.76 -5.46 1.31
CA GLN A 10 -7.95 -6.05 2.38
C GLN A 10 -7.22 -7.36 1.99
N ASN A 11 -7.64 -8.00 0.89
CA ASN A 11 -7.06 -9.25 0.37
C ASN A 11 -6.32 -9.05 -0.98
N ASP A 12 -6.17 -7.80 -1.43
CA ASP A 12 -5.40 -7.45 -2.62
C ASP A 12 -3.96 -7.14 -2.20
N LYS A 13 -2.98 -7.48 -3.03
CA LYS A 13 -1.58 -7.11 -2.76
C LYS A 13 -1.38 -5.63 -3.08
N ILE A 14 -0.58 -4.93 -2.28
CA ILE A 14 -0.24 -3.52 -2.49
C ILE A 14 0.41 -3.32 -3.84
N GLU A 15 1.25 -4.26 -4.27
CA GLU A 15 1.84 -4.25 -5.61
C GLU A 15 0.77 -4.26 -6.72
N ALA A 16 -0.25 -5.11 -6.60
CA ALA A 16 -1.32 -5.20 -7.59
C ALA A 16 -2.17 -3.92 -7.62
N PHE A 17 -2.40 -3.30 -6.47
CA PHE A 17 -3.07 -2.01 -6.39
C PHE A 17 -2.26 -0.87 -7.00
N LEU A 18 -0.97 -0.77 -6.67
CA LEU A 18 -0.07 0.26 -7.19
C LEU A 18 0.10 0.12 -8.71
N ARG A 19 0.12 -1.11 -9.22
CA ARG A 19 0.10 -1.40 -10.65
C ARG A 19 -1.15 -0.83 -11.33
N ARG A 20 -2.35 -1.07 -10.76
CA ARG A 20 -3.61 -0.50 -11.29
C ARG A 20 -3.59 1.03 -11.28
N VAL A 21 -3.03 1.65 -10.24
CA VAL A 21 -2.89 3.11 -10.14
C VAL A 21 -1.98 3.63 -11.25
N ALA A 22 -0.84 2.97 -11.50
CA ALA A 22 0.09 3.32 -12.56
C ALA A 22 -0.53 3.16 -13.95
N GLU A 23 -1.28 2.08 -14.20
CA GLU A 23 -2.03 1.87 -15.45
C GLU A 23 -3.09 2.96 -15.68
N LEU A 24 -3.83 3.35 -14.64
CA LEU A 24 -4.79 4.45 -14.72
C LEU A 24 -4.12 5.80 -14.97
N ARG A 25 -2.95 6.06 -14.35
CA ARG A 25 -2.14 7.25 -14.63
C ARG A 25 -1.68 7.28 -16.08
N ALA A 26 -1.16 6.16 -16.59
CA ALA A 26 -0.72 6.04 -17.97
C ALA A 26 -1.89 6.24 -18.96
N SER A 27 -3.07 5.68 -18.66
CA SER A 27 -4.27 5.87 -19.46
C SER A 27 -4.72 7.34 -19.50
N ARG A 28 -4.66 8.06 -18.37
CA ARG A 28 -4.94 9.51 -18.30
C ARG A 28 -3.93 10.33 -19.12
N LEU A 29 -2.65 9.98 -19.02
CA LEU A 29 -1.59 10.61 -19.80
C LEU A 29 -1.81 10.43 -21.31
N SER A 30 -2.25 9.24 -21.74
CA SER A 30 -2.62 8.98 -23.14
C SER A 30 -3.82 9.81 -23.62
N LEU A 31 -4.68 10.28 -22.70
CA LEU A 31 -5.78 11.20 -22.97
C LEU A 31 -5.36 12.68 -22.91
N GLY A 32 -4.07 12.96 -22.71
CA GLY A 32 -3.53 14.32 -22.56
C GLY A 32 -3.73 14.92 -21.16
N GLU A 33 -4.17 14.12 -20.20
CA GLU A 33 -4.40 14.55 -18.82
C GLU A 33 -3.23 14.09 -17.93
N GLU A 34 -2.26 14.97 -17.73
CA GLU A 34 -1.14 14.69 -16.82
C GLU A 34 -1.62 14.73 -15.36
N VAL A 35 -1.54 13.58 -14.68
CA VAL A 35 -1.81 13.51 -13.26
C VAL A 35 -0.50 13.70 -12.49
N LYS A 36 -0.39 14.86 -11.82
CA LYS A 36 0.72 15.20 -10.94
C LYS A 36 0.71 14.35 -9.68
N ASP A 37 1.90 14.09 -9.16
CA ASP A 37 2.09 13.31 -7.93
C ASP A 37 1.36 13.94 -6.73
N GLU A 38 1.32 15.27 -6.66
CA GLU A 38 0.59 16.05 -5.64
C GLU A 38 -0.92 15.74 -5.61
N SER A 39 -1.50 15.34 -6.74
CA SER A 39 -2.90 14.91 -6.84
C SER A 39 -3.06 13.40 -6.70
N LEU A 40 -2.07 12.62 -7.17
CA LEU A 40 -2.13 11.16 -7.16
C LEU A 40 -1.91 10.57 -5.76
N VAL A 41 -0.92 11.09 -5.03
CA VAL A 41 -0.58 10.66 -3.67
C VAL A 41 -1.79 10.70 -2.73
N PRO A 42 -2.51 11.81 -2.56
CA PRO A 42 -3.66 11.85 -1.65
C PRO A 42 -4.80 10.90 -2.07
N ILE A 43 -4.92 10.58 -3.36
CA ILE A 43 -5.92 9.62 -3.85
C ILE A 43 -5.54 8.20 -3.43
N VAL A 44 -4.26 7.82 -3.61
CA VAL A 44 -3.72 6.52 -3.19
C VAL A 44 -3.86 6.37 -1.68
N LEU A 45 -3.47 7.39 -0.93
CA LEU A 45 -3.60 7.45 0.53
C LEU A 45 -5.06 7.27 0.98
N ARG A 46 -6.03 7.97 0.36
CA ARG A 46 -7.45 7.80 0.71
C ARG A 46 -8.02 6.44 0.34
N ALA A 47 -7.42 5.75 -0.63
CA ALA A 47 -7.85 4.44 -1.07
C ALA A 47 -7.33 3.29 -0.18
N LEU A 48 -6.35 3.55 0.69
CA LEU A 48 -5.81 2.57 1.64
C LEU A 48 -6.78 2.34 2.82
N PRO A 49 -6.86 1.10 3.35
CA PRO A 49 -7.65 0.79 4.52
C PRO A 49 -6.98 1.29 5.79
N SER A 50 -7.77 1.38 6.86
CA SER A 50 -7.33 1.83 8.19
C SER A 50 -6.21 0.99 8.81
N SER A 51 -5.93 -0.23 8.31
CA SER A 51 -4.74 -1.01 8.71
C SER A 51 -3.43 -0.27 8.46
N TYR A 52 -3.39 0.61 7.45
CA TYR A 52 -2.21 1.45 7.17
C TYR A 52 -2.17 2.73 8.04
N CYS A 53 -3.01 2.88 9.07
CA CYS A 53 -2.98 4.05 9.95
C CYS A 53 -1.59 4.31 10.57
N ILE A 54 -0.85 3.26 10.90
CA ILE A 54 0.52 3.35 11.45
C ILE A 54 1.51 3.82 10.38
N PHE A 55 1.33 3.37 9.13
CA PHE A 55 2.09 3.85 7.99
C PHE A 55 1.91 5.35 7.81
N PHE A 56 0.67 5.86 7.88
CA PHE A 56 0.40 7.31 7.82
C PHE A 56 1.04 8.09 8.97
N ALA A 57 1.09 7.51 10.17
CA ALA A 57 1.73 8.14 11.32
C ALA A 57 3.27 8.19 11.17
N THR A 58 3.85 7.16 10.54
CA THR A 58 5.30 7.05 10.30
C THR A 58 5.74 7.92 9.13
N LEU A 59 4.92 7.97 8.09
CA LEU A 59 5.13 8.80 6.92
C LEU A 59 4.75 10.23 7.31
N ASN A 60 5.71 10.95 7.91
CA ASN A 60 5.52 12.30 8.44
C ASN A 60 5.02 13.25 7.32
N LEU A 61 3.69 13.37 7.17
CA LEU A 61 2.99 14.11 6.12
C LEU A 61 3.30 15.62 6.14
N SER A 62 4.03 16.11 7.13
CA SER A 62 4.55 17.47 7.18
C SER A 62 5.59 17.77 6.09
N ASP A 63 6.19 16.76 5.48
CA ASP A 63 7.13 16.89 4.37
C ASP A 63 6.37 16.81 3.02
N THR A 64 5.80 17.94 2.63
CA THR A 64 4.73 18.10 1.62
C THR A 64 5.05 17.75 0.15
N THR A 65 6.04 16.91 -0.13
CA THR A 65 6.37 16.50 -1.52
C THR A 65 6.90 15.07 -1.58
N ILE A 66 6.07 14.08 -1.25
CA ILE A 66 6.39 12.69 -1.58
C ILE A 66 6.01 12.40 -3.04
N SER A 67 6.95 11.90 -3.84
CA SER A 67 6.66 11.42 -5.19
C SER A 67 5.93 10.09 -5.16
N PHE A 68 5.13 9.80 -6.20
CA PHE A 68 4.41 8.52 -6.31
C PHE A 68 5.34 7.30 -6.22
N ASP A 69 6.52 7.37 -6.83
CA ASP A 69 7.55 6.31 -6.76
C ASP A 69 8.06 6.05 -5.33
N LYS A 70 8.27 7.12 -4.56
CA LYS A 70 8.69 7.00 -3.17
C LYS A 70 7.57 6.41 -2.31
N LEU A 71 6.33 6.79 -2.58
CA LEU A 71 5.16 6.21 -1.92
C LEU A 71 5.02 4.71 -2.22
N VAL A 72 5.23 4.29 -3.48
CA VAL A 72 5.23 2.87 -3.90
C VAL A 72 6.24 2.07 -3.07
N ASN A 73 7.48 2.55 -3.01
CA ASN A 73 8.56 1.88 -2.28
C ASN A 73 8.25 1.75 -0.77
N LEU A 74 7.67 2.78 -0.17
CA LEU A 74 7.30 2.76 1.25
C LEU A 74 6.15 1.78 1.52
N LEU A 75 5.11 1.78 0.69
CA LEU A 75 3.97 0.88 0.84
C LEU A 75 4.35 -0.59 0.64
N GLN A 76 5.24 -0.88 -0.32
CA GLN A 76 5.78 -2.23 -0.51
C GLN A 76 6.60 -2.71 0.69
N LYS A 77 7.40 -1.83 1.29
CA LYS A 77 8.14 -2.15 2.52
C LYS A 77 7.19 -2.43 3.68
N GLU A 78 6.16 -1.61 3.84
CA GLU A 78 5.17 -1.80 4.90
C GLU A 78 4.41 -3.12 4.74
N GLU A 79 3.97 -3.47 3.52
CA GLU A 79 3.36 -4.78 3.26
C GLU A 79 4.30 -5.94 3.63
N ALA A 80 5.58 -5.84 3.28
CA ALA A 80 6.56 -6.88 3.62
C ALA A 80 6.81 -7.00 5.14
N MET A 81 6.70 -5.89 5.89
CA MET A 81 6.77 -5.90 7.35
C MET A 81 5.50 -6.52 7.95
N HIS A 82 4.32 -6.13 7.46
CA HIS A 82 3.05 -6.67 7.88
C HIS A 82 2.91 -8.18 7.61
N ASN A 83 3.46 -8.68 6.50
CA ASN A 83 3.43 -10.11 6.17
C ASN A 83 4.48 -10.93 6.94
N LYS A 84 5.56 -10.31 7.45
CA LYS A 84 6.58 -11.01 8.24
C LYS A 84 6.10 -11.37 9.64
N ASP A 85 5.34 -10.49 10.28
CA ASP A 85 4.74 -10.76 11.60
C ASP A 85 3.78 -11.97 11.57
N ASP A 86 3.08 -12.19 10.46
CA ASP A 86 2.15 -13.33 10.27
C ASP A 86 2.87 -14.69 10.14
N GLU A 87 4.08 -14.72 9.57
CA GLU A 87 4.86 -15.96 9.43
C GLU A 87 5.55 -16.37 10.75
N GLU A 88 5.99 -15.41 11.55
CA GLU A 88 6.66 -15.70 12.84
C GLU A 88 5.67 -16.21 13.91
N GLU A 89 4.43 -15.70 13.95
CA GLU A 89 3.35 -16.21 14.83
C GLU A 89 2.91 -17.65 14.48
N GLN A 90 2.87 -18.02 13.19
CA GLN A 90 2.52 -19.39 12.77
C GLN A 90 3.63 -20.42 13.06
N ALA A 91 4.90 -19.99 13.03
CA ALA A 91 6.04 -20.85 13.37
C ALA A 91 6.12 -21.14 14.88
N LEU A 92 5.76 -20.18 15.73
CA LEU A 92 5.75 -20.34 17.18
C LEU A 92 4.59 -21.25 17.65
N SER A 93 3.41 -21.16 17.02
CA SER A 93 2.27 -22.02 17.38
C SER A 93 2.46 -23.50 16.97
N SER A 94 3.34 -23.79 16.00
CA SER A 94 3.60 -25.16 15.53
C SER A 94 4.61 -25.89 16.43
N HIS A 95 5.49 -25.18 17.14
CA HIS A 95 6.55 -25.79 17.95
C HIS A 95 6.09 -26.29 19.34
N GLN A 96 4.90 -25.88 19.81
CA GLN A 96 4.42 -26.25 21.15
C GLN A 96 3.67 -27.60 21.20
N LYS A 97 3.37 -28.23 20.05
CA LYS A 97 2.52 -29.44 19.99
C LYS A 97 3.22 -30.80 20.21
N TRP A 98 4.53 -30.87 20.51
CA TRP A 98 5.24 -32.16 20.58
C TRP A 98 5.79 -32.60 21.95
N LYS A 99 5.52 -31.89 23.05
CA LYS A 99 5.90 -32.35 24.39
C LYS A 99 4.70 -32.99 25.10
N GLY A 100 4.41 -34.23 24.75
CA GLY A 100 3.34 -35.00 25.42
C GLY A 100 3.14 -36.40 24.88
N LYS A 101 4.08 -37.30 25.17
CA LYS A 101 3.83 -38.73 25.39
C LYS A 101 4.90 -39.31 26.29
#